data_AF-A0A353B4M3-F1
#
_entry.id   AF-A0A353B4M3-F1
#
_cell.length_a   1.000
_cell.length_b   1.000
_cell.length_c   1.000
_cell.angle_alpha   90.00
_cell.angle_beta   90.00
_cell.angle_gamma   90.00
#
_symmetry.space_group_name_H-M   'P 1'
#
loop_
_entity.id
_entity.type
_entity.pdbx_description
1 polymer ?
#
loop_
_entity_poly.entity_id
_entity_poly.type
_entity_poly.pdbx_seq_one_letter_code
_entity_poly.pdbx_strand_id
1 'polypeptide(L)'
;MNFQRREIRRHRDISQRWEIRQRSGLTLIEVVVSTAIVALIISAALRTVSMAVQLRSKTAILRDGPALASNLIAEISANAYIDPQDPSAAIGPNSGENIVVRSDFDDIDDFHGWSSAPPVDSAGVSLADYAGWSRAVTVEFVNPTDLSTTVNDLGLKRIQVTVTSPSSEVTSLSVLRSSQGLNQRSLHADRTVVTQLDVSIVSGSSASAQTASAFLKNHALD
;
A
#
# COMPACT_ATOMS: atom_id res chain seq x y z
N MET A 1 -11.81 59.89 98.68
CA MET A 1 -10.61 59.26 98.08
C MET A 1 -10.96 58.78 96.68
N ASN A 2 -10.27 59.36 95.69
CA ASN A 2 -10.21 58.90 94.30
C ASN A 2 -9.77 57.44 94.22
N PHE A 3 -10.23 56.70 93.21
CA PHE A 3 -9.31 56.06 92.25
C PHE A 3 -10.04 55.68 90.97
N GLN A 4 -9.59 56.27 89.86
CA GLN A 4 -9.90 55.89 88.49
C GLN A 4 -9.23 54.55 88.11
N ARG A 5 -9.85 53.84 87.16
CA ARG A 5 -9.21 53.11 86.02
C ARG A 5 -10.35 52.69 85.06
N ARG A 6 -10.51 53.30 83.87
CA ARG A 6 -9.85 52.98 82.56
C ARG A 6 -9.82 51.46 82.28
N GLU A 7 -10.23 50.89 81.15
CA GLU A 7 -10.62 51.37 79.81
C GLU A 7 -11.24 50.17 79.05
N ILE A 8 -12.25 50.45 78.23
CA ILE A 8 -12.43 50.01 76.82
C ILE A 8 -12.16 48.54 76.46
N ARG A 9 -13.23 47.81 76.09
CA ARG A 9 -13.18 46.90 74.92
C ARG A 9 -14.29 47.25 73.93
N ARG A 10 -13.82 47.69 72.76
CA ARG A 10 -14.58 48.04 71.56
C ARG A 10 -15.60 46.95 71.22
N HIS A 11 -16.86 47.34 71.14
CA HIS A 11 -17.82 46.64 70.28
C HIS A 11 -17.28 46.73 68.86
N ARG A 12 -16.77 45.60 68.34
CA ARG A 12 -16.48 45.46 66.92
C ARG A 12 -17.83 45.28 66.25
N ASP A 13 -18.40 46.37 65.78
CA ASP A 13 -19.59 46.35 64.93
C ASP A 13 -19.17 45.73 63.60
N ILE A 14 -19.38 44.41 63.49
CA ILE A 14 -19.18 43.64 62.27
C ILE A 14 -20.44 43.84 61.44
N SER A 15 -20.60 45.05 60.91
CA SER A 15 -21.56 45.33 59.85
C SER A 15 -21.00 44.71 58.56
N GLN A 16 -21.12 43.38 58.46
CA GLN A 16 -21.02 42.66 57.20
C GLN A 16 -22.18 43.15 56.31
N ARG A 17 -21.92 44.23 55.57
CA ARG A 17 -22.73 44.66 54.44
C ARG A 17 -22.59 43.60 53.37
N TRP A 18 -23.49 42.63 53.42
CA TRP A 18 -23.78 41.78 52.27
C TRP A 18 -24.22 42.73 51.15
N GLU A 19 -23.29 43.08 50.26
CA GLU A 19 -23.66 43.68 48.98
C GLU A 19 -24.52 42.65 48.26
N ILE A 20 -25.84 42.85 48.35
CA ILE A 20 -26.80 42.17 47.50
C ILE A 20 -26.45 42.60 46.08
N ARG A 21 -25.61 41.81 45.40
CA ARG A 21 -25.37 41.95 43.97
C ARG A 21 -26.74 41.93 43.31
N GLN A 22 -27.14 43.09 42.79
CA GLN A 22 -28.34 43.17 41.97
C GLN A 22 -28.14 42.21 40.80
N ARG A 23 -28.98 41.17 40.73
CA ARG A 23 -29.01 40.28 39.58
C ARG A 23 -29.54 41.10 38.41
N SER A 24 -28.66 41.56 37.54
CA SER A 24 -29.06 42.13 36.25
C SER A 24 -29.64 40.99 35.40
N GLY A 25 -30.91 41.10 35.04
CA GLY A 25 -31.51 40.23 34.02
C GLY A 25 -30.94 40.56 32.64
N LEU A 26 -31.07 39.62 31.69
CA LEU A 26 -30.71 39.85 30.29
C LEU A 26 -31.69 40.83 29.67
N THR A 27 -31.18 41.78 28.88
CA THR A 27 -32.04 42.70 28.13
C THR A 27 -32.63 42.01 26.90
N LEU A 28 -33.81 42.44 26.44
CA LEU A 28 -34.42 41.89 25.21
C LEU A 28 -33.48 42.02 24.00
N ILE A 29 -32.79 43.18 23.89
CA ILE A 29 -31.83 43.42 22.81
C ILE A 29 -30.63 42.47 22.88
N GLU A 30 -30.13 42.19 24.08
CA GLU A 30 -29.02 41.25 24.29
C GLU A 30 -29.40 39.82 23.90
N VAL A 31 -30.63 39.38 24.20
CA VAL A 31 -31.13 38.06 23.77
C VAL A 31 -31.24 37.99 22.24
N VAL A 32 -31.76 39.03 21.60
CA VAL A 32 -31.89 39.08 20.13
C VAL A 32 -30.52 39.07 19.46
N VAL A 33 -29.57 39.88 19.95
CA VAL A 33 -28.20 39.92 19.40
C VAL A 33 -27.47 38.59 19.65
N SER A 34 -27.60 38.01 20.85
CA SER A 34 -26.95 36.73 21.19
C SER A 34 -27.47 35.59 20.33
N THR A 35 -28.79 35.48 20.15
CA THR A 35 -29.38 34.44 19.30
C THR A 35 -28.99 34.61 17.83
N ALA A 36 -28.89 35.85 17.33
CA ALA A 36 -28.38 36.13 15.98
C ALA A 36 -26.91 35.67 15.80
N ILE A 37 -26.04 35.98 16.77
CA ILE A 37 -24.63 35.55 16.74
C ILE A 37 -24.52 34.02 16.79
N VAL A 38 -25.27 33.37 17.68
CA VAL A 38 -25.28 31.90 17.81
C VAL A 38 -25.73 31.25 16.50
N ALA A 39 -26.75 31.79 15.83
CA ALA A 39 -27.21 31.27 14.55
C ALA A 39 -26.12 31.34 13.46
N LEU A 40 -25.35 32.43 13.41
CA LEU A 40 -24.23 32.59 12.48
C LEU A 40 -23.10 31.60 12.78
N ILE A 41 -22.75 31.41 14.06
CA ILE A 41 -21.70 30.47 14.48
C ILE A 41 -22.09 29.03 14.13
N ILE A 42 -23.32 28.61 14.42
CA ILE A 42 -23.80 27.25 14.11
C ILE A 42 -23.77 27.00 12.59
N SER A 43 -24.18 27.99 11.80
CA SER A 43 -24.16 27.89 10.34
C SER A 43 -22.73 27.70 9.81
N ALA A 44 -21.75 28.44 10.36
CA ALA A 44 -20.35 28.27 10.01
C ALA A 44 -19.82 26.90 10.45
N ALA A 45 -20.15 26.45 11.67
CA ALA A 45 -19.73 25.15 12.19
C ALA A 45 -20.24 23.98 11.35
N LEU A 46 -21.51 24.01 10.93
CA LEU A 46 -22.11 22.99 10.06
C LEU A 46 -21.39 22.89 8.72
N ARG A 47 -21.00 24.03 8.13
CA ARG A 47 -20.20 24.05 6.89
C ARG A 47 -18.84 23.39 7.09
N THR A 48 -18.15 23.72 8.19
CA THR A 48 -16.85 23.12 8.52
C THR A 48 -16.96 21.60 8.70
N VAL A 49 -17.98 21.10 9.39
CA VAL A 49 -18.22 19.65 9.55
C VAL A 49 -18.51 18.99 8.20
N SER A 50 -19.32 19.64 7.35
CA SER A 50 -19.65 19.13 6.02
C SER A 50 -18.39 19.01 5.14
N MET A 51 -17.53 20.01 5.18
CA MET A 51 -16.24 19.98 4.49
C MET A 51 -15.31 18.89 5.04
N ALA A 52 -15.27 18.68 6.36
CA ALA A 52 -14.44 17.64 6.97
C ALA A 52 -14.85 16.22 6.54
N VAL A 53 -16.15 15.95 6.41
CA VAL A 53 -16.66 14.67 5.91
C VAL A 53 -16.29 14.47 4.44
N GLN A 54 -16.47 15.49 3.60
CA GLN A 54 -16.08 15.42 2.19
C GLN A 54 -14.57 15.25 1.99
N LEU A 55 -13.77 15.88 2.84
CA LEU A 55 -12.32 15.73 2.77
C LEU A 55 -11.90 14.30 3.13
N ARG A 56 -12.55 13.68 4.12
CA ARG A 56 -12.27 12.29 4.51
C ARG A 56 -12.46 11.31 3.34
N SER A 57 -13.54 11.43 2.57
CA SER A 57 -13.78 10.55 1.42
C SER A 57 -12.73 10.77 0.32
N LYS A 58 -12.37 12.03 0.04
CA LYS A 58 -11.31 12.36 -0.92
C LYS A 58 -9.95 11.84 -0.49
N THR A 59 -9.58 12.02 0.78
CA THR A 59 -8.31 11.51 1.32
C THR A 59 -8.25 9.98 1.27
N ALA A 60 -9.37 9.29 1.49
CA ALA A 60 -9.43 7.83 1.33
C ALA A 60 -9.10 7.42 -0.11
N ILE A 61 -9.70 8.08 -1.11
CA ILE A 61 -9.44 7.76 -2.53
C ILE A 61 -7.96 8.02 -2.90
N LEU A 62 -7.43 9.17 -2.48
CA LEU A 62 -6.03 9.55 -2.74
C LEU A 62 -5.01 8.61 -2.08
N ARG A 63 -5.41 7.92 -1.01
CA ARG A 63 -4.57 6.92 -0.33
C ARG A 63 -4.73 5.54 -0.96
N ASP A 64 -5.96 5.11 -1.16
CA ASP A 64 -6.31 3.73 -1.50
C ASP A 64 -6.08 3.42 -2.98
N GLY A 65 -6.33 4.38 -3.88
CA GLY A 65 -6.09 4.22 -5.32
C GLY A 65 -4.62 3.88 -5.63
N PRO A 66 -3.65 4.70 -5.21
CA PRO A 66 -2.23 4.41 -5.41
C PRO A 66 -1.76 3.14 -4.70
N ALA A 67 -2.29 2.84 -3.50
CA ALA A 67 -1.93 1.65 -2.75
C ALA A 67 -2.37 0.36 -3.47
N LEU A 68 -3.62 0.31 -3.96
CA LEU A 68 -4.15 -0.79 -4.74
C LEU A 68 -3.42 -0.98 -6.06
N ALA A 69 -3.08 0.12 -6.73
CA ALA A 69 -2.31 0.10 -7.98
C ALA A 69 -0.88 -0.43 -7.74
N SER A 70 -0.21 0.08 -6.70
CA SER A 70 1.17 -0.30 -6.36
C SER A 70 1.27 -1.75 -5.90
N ASN A 71 0.29 -2.24 -5.14
CA ASN A 71 0.23 -3.64 -4.74
C ASN A 71 0.16 -4.58 -5.95
N LEU A 72 -0.73 -4.29 -6.91
CA LEU A 72 -0.85 -5.10 -8.13
C LEU A 72 0.38 -4.96 -9.03
N ILE A 73 0.96 -3.76 -9.14
CA ILE A 73 2.23 -3.58 -9.87
C ILE A 73 3.36 -4.39 -9.26
N ALA A 74 3.46 -4.44 -7.93
CA ALA A 74 4.50 -5.19 -7.25
C ALA A 74 4.35 -6.70 -7.50
N GLU A 75 3.12 -7.19 -7.52
CA GLU A 75 2.80 -8.57 -7.90
C GLU A 75 3.23 -8.87 -9.34
N ILE A 76 2.73 -8.12 -10.33
CA ILE A 76 3.05 -8.34 -11.75
C ILE A 76 4.57 -8.22 -11.98
N SER A 77 5.22 -7.26 -11.33
CA SER A 77 6.66 -7.03 -11.51
C SER A 77 7.53 -8.15 -10.95
N ALA A 78 7.01 -8.96 -10.03
CA ALA A 78 7.70 -10.12 -9.47
C ALA A 78 7.72 -11.32 -10.43
N ASN A 79 6.79 -11.38 -11.37
CA ASN A 79 6.73 -12.45 -12.36
C ASN A 79 7.88 -12.40 -13.38
N ALA A 80 8.06 -13.52 -14.09
CA ALA A 80 9.02 -13.64 -15.16
C ALA A 80 8.71 -12.66 -16.30
N TYR A 81 9.73 -12.22 -17.03
CA TYR A 81 9.50 -11.31 -18.16
C TYR A 81 8.78 -12.00 -19.32
N ILE A 82 9.07 -13.29 -19.49
CA ILE A 82 8.51 -14.22 -20.46
C ILE A 82 8.37 -15.54 -19.69
N ASP A 83 7.32 -16.30 -19.94
CA ASP A 83 7.13 -17.65 -19.40
C ASP A 83 8.37 -18.54 -19.70
N PRO A 84 9.04 -19.09 -18.66
CA PRO A 84 10.16 -19.99 -18.84
C PRO A 84 9.77 -21.39 -19.36
N GLN A 85 8.49 -21.79 -19.27
CA GLN A 85 7.97 -23.05 -19.78
C GLN A 85 7.51 -22.96 -21.24
N ASP A 86 6.77 -21.90 -21.62
CA ASP A 86 6.29 -21.63 -22.98
C ASP A 86 6.65 -20.20 -23.45
N PRO A 87 7.90 -19.97 -23.88
CA PRO A 87 8.36 -18.63 -24.23
C PRO A 87 7.69 -18.11 -25.52
N SER A 88 6.66 -17.28 -25.35
CA SER A 88 5.98 -16.55 -26.42
C SER A 88 6.53 -15.13 -26.58
N ALA A 89 6.53 -14.64 -27.82
CA ALA A 89 6.87 -13.26 -28.15
C ALA A 89 5.64 -12.34 -28.25
N ALA A 90 4.43 -12.90 -28.10
CA ALA A 90 3.18 -12.17 -28.18
C ALA A 90 2.70 -11.77 -26.78
N ILE A 91 2.08 -10.60 -26.66
CA ILE A 91 1.44 -10.19 -25.40
C ILE A 91 0.10 -10.88 -25.26
N GLY A 92 -0.15 -11.38 -24.05
CA GLY A 92 -1.38 -11.98 -23.60
C GLY A 92 -1.18 -13.46 -23.26
N PRO A 93 -2.18 -14.08 -22.61
CA PRO A 93 -2.08 -15.47 -22.16
C PRO A 93 -1.79 -16.42 -23.33
N ASN A 94 -0.96 -17.43 -23.07
CA ASN A 94 -0.61 -18.48 -24.02
C ASN A 94 -1.83 -19.34 -24.39
N SER A 95 -1.68 -20.12 -25.47
CA SER A 95 -2.77 -20.96 -25.98
C SER A 95 -3.16 -22.05 -24.98
N GLY A 96 -4.23 -21.82 -24.22
CA GLY A 96 -4.72 -22.74 -23.20
C GLY A 96 -4.91 -22.12 -21.82
N GLU A 97 -4.35 -20.94 -21.60
CA GLU A 97 -4.48 -20.19 -20.35
C GLU A 97 -5.78 -19.40 -20.31
N ASN A 98 -6.40 -19.39 -19.14
CA ASN A 98 -7.63 -18.67 -18.93
C ASN A 98 -7.32 -17.32 -18.30
N ILE A 99 -7.58 -16.23 -19.02
CA ILE A 99 -7.45 -14.84 -18.53
C ILE A 99 -8.26 -14.54 -17.26
N VAL A 100 -9.14 -15.45 -16.84
CA VAL A 100 -9.92 -15.34 -15.59
C VAL A 100 -9.22 -16.02 -14.41
N VAL A 101 -8.38 -17.02 -14.66
CA VAL A 101 -7.80 -17.89 -13.62
C VAL A 101 -6.40 -17.39 -13.25
N ARG A 102 -6.32 -16.71 -12.10
CA ARG A 102 -5.09 -16.13 -11.56
C ARG A 102 -3.96 -17.12 -11.28
N SER A 103 -4.26 -18.42 -11.12
CA SER A 103 -3.24 -19.45 -10.90
C SER A 103 -2.42 -19.76 -12.15
N ASP A 104 -2.94 -19.38 -13.32
CA ASP A 104 -2.31 -19.66 -14.60
C ASP A 104 -1.42 -18.48 -15.05
N PHE A 105 -1.25 -17.46 -14.19
CA PHE A 105 -0.52 -16.23 -14.51
C PHE A 105 0.90 -16.35 -13.98
N ASP A 106 1.83 -16.82 -14.80
CA ASP A 106 3.21 -17.08 -14.39
C ASP A 106 4.24 -16.10 -15.00
N ASP A 107 3.84 -15.31 -15.99
CA ASP A 107 4.63 -14.21 -16.52
C ASP A 107 3.91 -12.84 -16.43
N ILE A 108 4.47 -11.81 -17.08
CA ILE A 108 3.92 -10.45 -17.05
C ILE A 108 2.75 -10.29 -18.03
N ASP A 109 2.74 -11.06 -19.11
CA ASP A 109 1.88 -10.98 -20.29
C ASP A 109 0.45 -11.33 -19.96
N ASP A 110 0.28 -12.31 -19.08
CA ASP A 110 -1.00 -12.89 -18.69
C ASP A 110 -1.95 -11.87 -18.08
N PHE A 111 -1.38 -10.82 -17.49
CA PHE A 111 -2.15 -9.72 -16.92
C PHE A 111 -2.67 -8.74 -17.98
N HIS A 112 -2.24 -8.83 -19.25
CA HIS A 112 -2.74 -7.93 -20.29
C HIS A 112 -4.25 -8.08 -20.49
N GLY A 113 -5.00 -7.01 -20.26
CA GLY A 113 -6.46 -7.02 -20.36
C GLY A 113 -7.17 -7.60 -19.14
N TRP A 114 -6.43 -8.01 -18.11
CA TRP A 114 -7.02 -8.49 -16.86
C TRP A 114 -7.70 -7.35 -16.10
N SER A 115 -8.86 -7.65 -15.52
CA SER A 115 -9.56 -6.71 -14.62
C SER A 115 -10.31 -7.44 -13.50
N SER A 116 -10.48 -6.74 -12.37
CA SER A 116 -11.23 -7.25 -11.22
C SER A 116 -12.08 -6.15 -10.58
N ALA A 117 -13.33 -6.50 -10.25
CA ALA A 117 -14.27 -5.66 -9.52
C ALA A 117 -15.21 -6.56 -8.68
N PRO A 118 -15.07 -6.62 -7.34
CA PRO A 118 -14.08 -5.91 -6.52
C PRO A 118 -12.63 -6.42 -6.76
N PRO A 119 -11.62 -5.66 -6.32
CA PRO A 119 -10.23 -6.11 -6.33
C PRO A 119 -10.05 -7.45 -5.62
N VAL A 120 -9.20 -8.33 -6.16
CA VAL A 120 -8.85 -9.64 -5.57
C VAL A 120 -7.36 -9.73 -5.20
N ASP A 121 -6.98 -10.55 -4.24
CA ASP A 121 -5.57 -10.83 -3.95
C ASP A 121 -4.94 -11.80 -4.96
N SER A 122 -3.69 -12.21 -4.75
CA SER A 122 -2.95 -13.19 -5.57
C SER A 122 -3.59 -14.57 -5.59
N ALA A 123 -4.33 -14.94 -4.53
CA ALA A 123 -5.08 -16.19 -4.45
C ALA A 123 -6.47 -16.10 -5.11
N GLY A 124 -6.85 -14.94 -5.66
CA GLY A 124 -8.16 -14.69 -6.24
C GLY A 124 -9.27 -14.41 -5.21
N VAL A 125 -8.92 -14.20 -3.93
CA VAL A 125 -9.88 -13.87 -2.88
C VAL A 125 -10.21 -12.38 -2.95
N SER A 126 -11.49 -12.04 -2.96
CA SER A 126 -11.94 -10.65 -3.00
C SER A 126 -11.52 -9.87 -1.75
N LEU A 127 -10.98 -8.67 -1.97
CA LEU A 127 -10.69 -7.71 -0.92
C LEU A 127 -11.99 -7.03 -0.49
N ALA A 128 -12.65 -7.59 0.52
CA ALA A 128 -14.00 -7.21 0.94
C ALA A 128 -14.19 -5.70 1.23
N ASP A 129 -13.16 -5.06 1.81
CA ASP A 129 -13.18 -3.63 2.16
C ASP A 129 -13.17 -2.70 0.93
N TYR A 130 -12.88 -3.22 -0.26
CA TYR A 130 -12.79 -2.46 -1.50
C TYR A 130 -13.97 -2.72 -2.44
N ALA A 131 -15.15 -3.00 -1.89
CA ALA A 131 -16.38 -3.06 -2.67
C ALA A 131 -16.60 -1.77 -3.49
N GLY A 132 -16.94 -1.92 -4.77
CA GLY A 132 -17.14 -0.81 -5.71
C GLY A 132 -15.85 -0.23 -6.32
N TRP A 133 -14.67 -0.68 -5.88
CA TRP A 133 -13.43 -0.41 -6.58
C TRP A 133 -13.24 -1.39 -7.74
N SER A 134 -12.46 -0.99 -8.74
CA SER A 134 -12.00 -1.90 -9.79
C SER A 134 -10.53 -1.64 -10.12
N ARG A 135 -9.86 -2.67 -10.65
CA ARG A 135 -8.52 -2.56 -11.21
C ARG A 135 -8.49 -3.19 -12.59
N ALA A 136 -7.76 -2.59 -13.51
CA ALA A 136 -7.50 -3.09 -14.84
C ALA A 136 -6.02 -2.96 -15.16
N VAL A 137 -5.51 -3.90 -15.95
CA VAL A 137 -4.09 -3.97 -16.31
C VAL A 137 -3.94 -3.96 -17.82
N THR A 138 -2.99 -3.16 -18.29
CA THR A 138 -2.55 -3.14 -19.68
C THR A 138 -1.05 -3.34 -19.71
N VAL A 139 -0.59 -4.35 -20.45
CA VAL A 139 0.84 -4.61 -20.69
C VAL A 139 1.15 -4.35 -22.16
N GLU A 140 2.20 -3.60 -22.45
CA GLU A 140 2.59 -3.27 -23.82
C GLU A 140 4.10 -3.31 -23.98
N PHE A 141 4.60 -3.78 -25.12
CA PHE A 141 5.99 -3.59 -25.49
C PHE A 141 6.19 -2.14 -25.91
N VAL A 142 7.20 -1.48 -25.35
CA VAL A 142 7.48 -0.06 -25.62
C VAL A 142 8.89 0.14 -26.14
N ASN A 143 9.08 1.15 -26.99
CA ASN A 143 10.39 1.43 -27.54
C ASN A 143 11.31 2.03 -26.46
N PRO A 144 12.50 1.46 -26.21
CA PRO A 144 13.45 1.99 -25.22
C PRO A 144 13.90 3.44 -25.48
N THR A 145 13.84 3.93 -26.73
CA THR A 145 14.19 5.30 -27.09
C THR A 145 12.99 6.23 -27.18
N ASP A 146 11.77 5.69 -27.23
CA ASP A 146 10.50 6.43 -27.21
C ASP A 146 9.42 5.62 -26.51
N LEU A 147 9.27 5.86 -25.21
CA LEU A 147 8.31 5.14 -24.37
C LEU A 147 6.85 5.36 -24.76
N SER A 148 6.54 6.33 -25.62
CA SER A 148 5.17 6.57 -26.08
C SER A 148 4.73 5.63 -27.20
N THR A 149 5.70 5.02 -27.89
CA THR A 149 5.44 4.16 -29.04
C THR A 149 5.43 2.69 -28.63
N THR A 150 4.32 2.00 -28.94
CA THR A 150 4.20 0.55 -28.83
C THR A 150 4.91 -0.12 -30.01
N VAL A 151 5.71 -1.15 -29.73
CA VAL A 151 6.54 -1.87 -30.72
C VAL A 151 6.42 -3.38 -30.50
N ASN A 152 7.14 -4.19 -31.28
CA ASN A 152 7.39 -5.58 -30.93
C ASN A 152 8.44 -5.68 -29.82
N ASP A 153 8.67 -6.88 -29.27
CA ASP A 153 9.61 -7.06 -28.17
C ASP A 153 11.03 -6.53 -28.48
N LEU A 154 11.41 -5.45 -27.78
CA LEU A 154 12.76 -4.88 -27.74
C LEU A 154 13.38 -5.01 -26.33
N GLY A 155 12.88 -5.94 -25.52
CA GLY A 155 13.33 -6.21 -24.16
C GLY A 155 12.80 -5.22 -23.12
N LEU A 156 11.68 -4.54 -23.42
CA LEU A 156 11.04 -3.56 -22.52
C LEU A 156 9.51 -3.63 -22.61
N LYS A 157 8.87 -3.97 -21.50
CA LYS A 157 7.41 -3.97 -21.30
C LYS A 157 7.03 -2.80 -20.39
N ARG A 158 5.94 -2.10 -20.72
CA ARG A 158 5.24 -1.15 -19.84
C ARG A 158 4.04 -1.86 -19.24
N ILE A 159 3.96 -1.88 -17.93
CA ILE A 159 2.80 -2.35 -17.17
C ILE A 159 2.06 -1.12 -16.69
N GLN A 160 0.82 -0.94 -17.10
CA GLN A 160 -0.07 0.11 -16.62
C GLN A 160 -1.20 -0.52 -15.81
N VAL A 161 -1.32 -0.12 -14.55
CA VAL A 161 -2.43 -0.48 -13.67
C VAL A 161 -3.34 0.72 -13.50
N THR A 162 -4.60 0.55 -13.84
CA THR A 162 -5.64 1.56 -13.71
C THR A 162 -6.63 1.13 -12.65
N VAL A 163 -6.83 1.98 -11.64
CA VAL A 163 -7.73 1.75 -10.51
C VAL A 163 -8.87 2.74 -10.59
N THR A 164 -10.11 2.25 -10.57
CA THR A 164 -11.31 3.09 -10.54
C THR A 164 -11.94 3.00 -9.16
N SER A 165 -12.14 4.15 -8.53
CA SER A 165 -12.82 4.26 -7.24
C SER A 165 -14.35 4.17 -7.38
N PRO A 166 -15.11 3.92 -6.29
CA PRO A 166 -16.57 3.90 -6.31
C PRO A 166 -17.22 5.22 -6.76
N SER A 167 -16.47 6.34 -6.66
CA SER A 167 -16.89 7.65 -7.15
C SER A 167 -16.44 7.95 -8.58
N SER A 168 -15.99 6.93 -9.32
CA SER A 168 -15.50 7.01 -10.70
C SER A 168 -14.22 7.85 -10.90
N GLU A 169 -13.49 8.14 -9.82
CA GLU A 169 -12.16 8.75 -9.92
C GLU A 169 -11.14 7.68 -10.29
N VAL A 170 -10.29 7.98 -11.27
CA VAL A 170 -9.32 7.04 -11.85
C VAL A 170 -7.90 7.39 -11.38
N THR A 171 -7.19 6.39 -10.88
CA THR A 171 -5.76 6.47 -10.56
C THR A 171 -5.01 5.47 -11.43
N SER A 172 -4.05 5.95 -12.22
CA SER A 172 -3.20 5.07 -13.04
C SER A 172 -1.74 5.17 -12.62
N LEU A 173 -1.08 4.03 -12.51
CA LEU A 173 0.36 3.93 -12.31
C LEU A 173 0.95 3.07 -13.42
N SER A 174 2.13 3.48 -13.92
CA SER A 174 2.85 2.76 -14.95
C SER A 174 4.27 2.47 -14.51
N VAL A 175 4.75 1.26 -14.76
CA VAL A 175 6.15 0.86 -14.54
C VAL A 175 6.72 0.22 -15.80
N LEU A 176 8.05 0.22 -15.89
CA LEU A 176 8.78 -0.43 -16.96
C LEU A 176 9.50 -1.66 -16.41
N ARG A 177 9.37 -2.79 -17.12
CA ARG A 177 10.12 -4.02 -16.84
C ARG A 177 10.94 -4.38 -18.06
N SER A 178 12.25 -4.54 -17.86
CA SER A 178 13.17 -5.01 -18.89
C SER A 178 13.46 -6.50 -18.75
N SER A 179 13.65 -7.16 -19.89
CA SER A 179 14.13 -8.56 -19.97
C SER A 179 15.51 -8.75 -19.32
N GLN A 180 16.32 -7.69 -19.22
CA GLN A 180 17.64 -7.72 -18.59
C GLN A 180 17.63 -7.23 -17.13
N GLY A 181 16.45 -7.09 -16.53
CA GLY A 181 16.30 -6.65 -15.14
C GLY A 181 16.96 -7.61 -14.15
N LEU A 182 17.33 -7.12 -12.96
CA LEU A 182 18.01 -7.93 -11.92
C LEU A 182 17.24 -9.23 -11.59
N ASN A 183 15.91 -9.17 -11.57
CA ASN A 183 15.03 -10.30 -11.27
C ASN A 183 14.95 -11.34 -12.40
N GLN A 184 15.54 -11.07 -13.57
CA GLN A 184 15.55 -11.96 -14.75
C GLN A 184 16.90 -12.65 -14.94
N ARG A 185 17.94 -12.18 -14.25
CA ARG A 185 19.28 -12.75 -14.40
C ARG A 185 19.36 -14.04 -13.60
N SER A 186 19.57 -15.16 -14.28
CA SER A 186 20.12 -16.33 -13.61
C SER A 186 21.46 -15.92 -13.02
N LEU A 187 21.62 -16.07 -11.70
CA LEU A 187 22.93 -15.94 -11.08
C LEU A 187 23.78 -17.09 -11.62
N HIS A 188 24.53 -16.83 -12.70
CA HIS A 188 25.70 -17.63 -13.06
C HIS A 188 26.76 -17.39 -11.97
N ALA A 189 26.50 -17.90 -10.77
CA ALA A 189 27.58 -18.24 -9.86
C ALA A 189 28.21 -19.48 -10.49
N ASP A 190 29.36 -19.28 -11.15
CA ASP A 190 30.22 -20.38 -11.57
C ASP A 190 30.68 -21.10 -10.31
N ARG A 191 29.86 -22.04 -9.84
CA ARG A 191 30.04 -22.74 -8.58
C ARG A 191 30.69 -24.06 -8.92
N THR A 192 31.99 -24.16 -8.69
CA THR A 192 32.66 -25.46 -8.66
C THR A 192 32.04 -26.29 -7.53
N VAL A 193 31.13 -27.18 -7.88
CA VAL A 193 30.56 -28.17 -6.96
C VAL A 193 31.32 -29.47 -7.15
N VAL A 194 31.84 -30.02 -6.05
CA VAL A 194 32.37 -31.38 -6.05
C VAL A 194 31.17 -32.32 -6.02
N THR A 195 30.90 -32.99 -7.13
CA THR A 195 29.78 -33.93 -7.28
C THR A 195 30.18 -35.36 -6.92
N GLN A 196 31.48 -35.66 -6.91
CA GLN A 196 32.02 -36.97 -6.64
C GLN A 196 33.37 -36.85 -5.93
N LEU A 197 33.56 -37.67 -4.91
CA LEU A 197 34.86 -37.88 -4.28
C LEU A 197 35.31 -39.31 -4.58
N ASP A 198 36.47 -39.44 -5.23
CA ASP A 198 37.12 -40.72 -5.48
C ASP A 198 38.34 -40.86 -4.57
N VAL A 199 38.42 -41.98 -3.84
CA VAL A 199 39.58 -42.34 -3.03
C VAL A 199 40.17 -43.61 -3.61
N SER A 200 41.46 -43.57 -3.96
CA SER A 200 42.20 -44.71 -4.46
C SER A 200 43.37 -45.05 -3.53
N ILE A 201 43.50 -46.32 -3.16
CA ILE A 201 44.56 -46.82 -2.29
C ILE A 201 45.38 -47.86 -3.06
N VAL A 202 46.70 -47.69 -3.04
CA VAL A 202 47.66 -48.64 -3.62
C VAL A 202 48.59 -49.12 -2.50
N SER A 203 48.71 -50.44 -2.33
CA SER A 203 49.60 -51.03 -1.32
C SER A 203 50.62 -51.95 -1.99
N GLY A 204 51.88 -51.51 -2.03
CA GLY A 204 52.99 -52.23 -2.67
C GLY A 204 53.26 -51.80 -4.12
N SER A 205 54.46 -52.12 -4.62
CA SER A 205 54.97 -51.64 -5.91
C SER A 205 54.36 -52.33 -7.15
N SER A 206 53.43 -53.28 -6.97
CA SER A 206 52.85 -54.05 -8.07
C SER A 206 51.37 -54.42 -7.85
N ALA A 207 50.68 -53.76 -6.92
CA ALA A 207 49.28 -54.05 -6.62
C ALA A 207 48.31 -53.19 -7.43
N SER A 208 47.15 -53.77 -7.77
CA SER A 208 46.05 -53.05 -8.41
C SER A 208 45.40 -52.07 -7.42
N ALA A 209 45.09 -50.87 -7.89
CA ALA A 209 44.49 -49.83 -7.07
C ALA A 209 43.05 -50.20 -6.68
N GLN A 210 42.71 -50.11 -5.40
CA GLN A 210 41.32 -50.19 -4.96
C GLN A 210 40.74 -48.78 -4.91
N THR A 211 39.63 -48.56 -5.62
CA THR A 211 38.97 -47.26 -5.67
C THR A 211 37.58 -47.36 -5.03
N ALA A 212 37.28 -46.42 -4.14
CA ALA A 212 35.95 -46.20 -3.58
C ALA A 212 35.47 -44.80 -3.95
N SER A 213 34.21 -44.69 -4.34
CA SER A 213 33.62 -43.42 -4.77
C SER A 213 32.34 -43.12 -4.02
N ALA A 214 32.10 -41.84 -3.74
CA ALA A 214 30.86 -41.35 -3.14
C ALA A 214 30.33 -40.16 -3.94
N PHE A 215 29.06 -40.25 -4.34
CA PHE A 215 28.35 -39.13 -4.94
C PHE A 215 27.89 -38.17 -3.84
N LEU A 216 28.29 -36.91 -3.97
CA LEU A 216 27.86 -35.85 -3.09
C LEU A 216 26.60 -35.22 -3.67
N LYS A 217 25.46 -35.38 -2.98
CA LYS A 217 24.22 -34.72 -3.37
C LYS A 217 24.32 -33.23 -3.05
N ASN A 218 24.10 -32.40 -4.06
CA ASN A 218 23.94 -30.97 -3.86
C ASN A 218 22.55 -30.71 -3.27
N HIS A 219 22.46 -30.10 -2.09
CA HIS A 219 21.19 -29.78 -1.43
C HIS A 219 20.44 -28.59 -2.07
N ALA A 220 20.98 -28.00 -3.14
CA ALA A 220 20.40 -26.82 -3.80
C ALA A 220 19.45 -27.16 -4.97
N LEU A 221 19.02 -28.42 -5.10
CA LEU A 221 18.09 -28.88 -6.14
C LEU A 221 16.87 -29.62 -5.56
N ASP A 222 16.62 -29.50 -4.25
CA ASP A 222 15.37 -29.94 -3.60
C ASP A 222 14.52 -28.71 -3.22
#